data_AF-A0A1S6K818-F1
#
_entry.id   AF-A0A1S6K818-F1
#
_cell.length_a   1.000
_cell.length_b   1.000
_cell.length_c   1.000
_cell.angle_alpha   90.00
_cell.angle_beta   90.00
_cell.angle_gamma   90.00
#
_symmetry.space_group_name_H-M   'P 1'
#
loop_
_entity.id
_entity.type
_entity.pdbx_description
1 polymer ?
#
loop_
_entity_poly.entity_id
_entity_poly.type
_entity_poly.pdbx_seq_one_letter_code
_entity_poly.pdbx_strand_id
1 'polypeptide(L)'
;HIVSRKGLKLRDGLTVDNAPRAAFITDEGSVHDESFNQSGWEAVHKISYELGLDKAQVSGNKNLRNKVYEPKKGELASSYKNAIDSSFRYIVLCGFTHKAALYGLEPEYIKKIKDNNIVFITVDFDIQQDASTGEPAAKAFVDKIGQGRLIPVIFDTKQAAYIAGRALADYFSKIYKDNPEKRTIGAFGGIPWPAVSDFIAGTFQGIIDWNKEHPEAKTKSLNNTIELKTSFTSGEPVAVAAINSVIKATASYPVAGSLSFDTAKEIKKLGDKNKFIIGVDADQKNALKGHRIFTSVMKLIGQAVYNVLADLYSQGENSLSLQPGFEIGKKNGEAKVFGYGENEASKYVGVATSGLLDSKNDEIANKALEEATKYYESKKAEIQKTLSGQLEEAKKALGTKWPDQP
;
A
#
# COMPACT_ATOMS: atom_id res chain seq x y z
N HIS A 1 -2.15 8.20 9.34
CA HIS A 1 -3.27 9.04 9.82
C HIS A 1 -4.56 8.61 9.15
N ILE A 2 -5.61 8.32 9.92
CA ILE A 2 -6.95 7.99 9.43
C ILE A 2 -7.90 9.10 9.86
N VAL A 3 -8.58 9.73 8.90
CA VAL A 3 -9.53 10.82 9.09
C VAL A 3 -10.91 10.26 9.42
N SER A 4 -11.47 10.69 10.55
CA SER A 4 -12.81 10.31 11.01
C SER A 4 -13.92 10.91 10.14
N ARG A 5 -15.04 10.20 10.03
CA ARG A 5 -16.30 10.73 9.48
C ARG A 5 -17.15 11.33 10.60
N LYS A 6 -17.58 12.58 10.42
CA LYS A 6 -18.43 13.27 11.38
C LYS A 6 -19.83 12.64 11.41
N GLY A 7 -20.40 12.52 12.61
CA GLY A 7 -21.78 12.07 12.80
C GLY A 7 -22.04 10.59 12.50
N LEU A 8 -20.98 9.78 12.44
CA LEU A 8 -21.10 8.35 12.16
C LEU A 8 -21.96 7.65 13.23
N LYS A 9 -22.93 6.85 12.79
CA LYS A 9 -23.80 6.03 13.64
C LYS A 9 -24.07 4.70 12.94
N LEU A 10 -24.44 3.68 13.71
CA LEU A 10 -24.94 2.43 13.15
C LEU A 10 -26.22 2.70 12.35
N ARG A 11 -26.38 2.01 11.22
CA ARG A 11 -27.61 2.03 10.42
C ARG A 11 -28.76 1.39 11.19
N ASP A 12 -29.98 1.71 10.77
CA ASP A 12 -31.20 1.12 11.34
C ASP A 12 -31.15 -0.41 11.34
N GLY A 13 -31.58 -0.99 12.46
CA GLY A 13 -31.53 -2.45 12.69
C GLY A 13 -30.21 -2.95 13.28
N LEU A 14 -29.13 -2.15 13.26
CA LEU A 14 -27.90 -2.47 13.96
C LEU A 14 -27.84 -1.81 15.34
N THR A 15 -27.44 -2.59 16.34
CA THR A 15 -27.17 -2.21 17.72
C THR A 15 -25.75 -2.63 18.09
N VAL A 16 -25.27 -2.19 19.26
CA VAL A 16 -23.96 -2.62 19.78
C VAL A 16 -23.86 -4.15 19.87
N ASP A 17 -24.96 -4.82 20.24
CA ASP A 17 -25.02 -6.26 20.49
C ASP A 17 -25.05 -7.08 19.20
N ASN A 18 -25.73 -6.60 18.16
CA ASN A 18 -25.90 -7.35 16.91
C ASN A 18 -25.02 -6.88 15.74
N ALA A 19 -24.29 -5.76 15.91
CA ALA A 19 -23.42 -5.26 14.86
C ALA A 19 -22.39 -6.32 14.47
N PRO A 20 -22.15 -6.54 13.16
CA PRO A 20 -21.18 -7.53 12.72
C PRO A 20 -19.78 -7.28 13.31
N ARG A 21 -19.01 -8.34 13.53
CA ARG A 21 -17.61 -8.25 13.96
C ARG A 21 -16.69 -8.31 12.75
N ALA A 22 -15.53 -7.66 12.88
CA ALA A 22 -14.48 -7.68 11.86
C ALA A 22 -13.23 -8.44 12.32
N ALA A 23 -12.62 -9.17 11.41
CA ALA A 23 -11.27 -9.72 11.54
C ALA A 23 -10.33 -9.01 10.56
N PHE A 24 -9.09 -8.78 10.98
CA PHE A 24 -8.00 -8.33 10.12
C PHE A 24 -6.97 -9.46 10.05
N ILE A 25 -6.60 -9.89 8.85
CA ILE A 25 -5.63 -10.96 8.65
C ILE A 25 -4.50 -10.37 7.80
N THR A 26 -3.29 -10.36 8.34
CA THR A 26 -2.09 -10.00 7.56
C THR A 26 -1.75 -11.15 6.61
N ASP A 27 -1.14 -10.84 5.48
CA ASP A 27 -0.67 -11.86 4.54
C ASP A 27 0.71 -12.41 4.97
N GLU A 28 1.60 -11.50 5.38
CA GLU A 28 2.85 -11.71 6.09
C GLU A 28 3.11 -10.54 7.08
N GLY A 29 4.12 -10.68 7.94
CA GLY A 29 4.57 -9.60 8.81
C GLY A 29 3.67 -9.35 10.03
N SER A 30 3.68 -8.12 10.54
CA SER A 30 3.03 -7.75 11.78
C SER A 30 2.29 -6.43 11.67
N VAL A 31 1.21 -6.26 12.44
CA VAL A 31 0.52 -4.97 12.61
C VAL A 31 1.32 -3.94 13.42
N HIS A 32 2.58 -4.25 13.75
CA HIS A 32 3.57 -3.35 14.31
C HIS A 32 4.67 -2.99 13.29
N ASP A 33 4.37 -3.11 11.99
CA ASP A 33 5.30 -2.79 10.91
C ASP A 33 5.44 -1.29 10.62
N GLU A 34 4.75 -0.43 11.36
CA GLU A 34 4.74 1.04 11.21
C GLU A 34 4.44 1.50 9.78
N SER A 35 3.75 0.65 9.00
CA SER A 35 3.53 0.85 7.57
C SER A 35 2.23 0.16 7.11
N PHE A 36 2.36 -0.89 6.29
CA PHE A 36 1.28 -1.49 5.50
C PHE A 36 0.19 -2.10 6.39
N ASN A 37 0.54 -3.04 7.27
CA ASN A 37 -0.44 -3.78 8.07
C ASN A 37 -0.98 -2.95 9.25
N GLN A 38 -0.11 -2.16 9.90
CA GLN A 38 -0.49 -1.37 11.07
C GLN A 38 -1.66 -0.43 10.75
N SER A 39 -1.59 0.29 9.63
CA SER A 39 -2.63 1.26 9.27
C SER A 39 -3.99 0.61 9.00
N GLY A 40 -4.01 -0.58 8.39
CA GLY A 40 -5.24 -1.35 8.16
C GLY A 40 -5.87 -1.84 9.46
N TRP A 41 -5.05 -2.30 10.41
CA TRP A 41 -5.53 -2.72 11.72
C TRP A 41 -6.06 -1.56 12.58
N GLU A 42 -5.34 -0.44 12.58
CA GLU A 42 -5.79 0.80 13.24
C GLU A 42 -7.16 1.24 12.73
N ALA A 43 -7.48 1.04 11.45
CA ALA A 43 -8.77 1.36 10.86
C ALA A 43 -9.91 0.51 11.43
N VAL A 44 -9.71 -0.80 11.56
CA VAL A 44 -10.68 -1.76 12.11
C VAL A 44 -11.01 -1.43 13.57
N HIS A 45 -10.03 -0.94 14.32
CA HIS A 45 -10.24 -0.45 15.68
C HIS A 45 -10.94 0.89 15.74
N LYS A 46 -10.43 1.86 14.98
CA LYS A 46 -10.96 3.23 14.99
C LYS A 46 -12.44 3.25 14.66
N ILE A 47 -12.88 2.48 13.66
CA ILE A 47 -14.29 2.45 13.29
C ILE A 47 -15.18 1.89 14.39
N SER A 48 -14.72 0.86 15.10
CA SER A 48 -15.47 0.23 16.19
C SER A 48 -15.60 1.16 17.38
N TYR A 49 -14.53 1.89 17.71
CA TYR A 49 -14.56 2.93 18.73
C TYR A 49 -15.54 4.06 18.37
N GLU A 50 -15.47 4.60 17.15
CA GLU A 50 -16.31 5.73 16.74
C GLU A 50 -17.80 5.38 16.65
N LEU A 51 -18.13 4.12 16.39
CA LEU A 51 -19.51 3.61 16.42
C LEU A 51 -19.99 3.20 17.82
N GLY A 52 -19.13 3.29 18.84
CA GLY A 52 -19.44 2.83 20.20
C GLY A 52 -19.53 1.31 20.36
N LEU A 53 -18.98 0.55 19.39
CA LEU A 53 -18.95 -0.92 19.39
C LEU A 53 -17.91 -1.51 20.36
N ASP A 54 -16.88 -0.73 20.69
CA ASP A 54 -15.87 -1.02 21.71
C ASP A 54 -15.84 0.13 22.73
N LYS A 55 -15.66 -0.19 24.03
CA LYS A 55 -15.43 0.83 25.08
C LYS A 55 -14.08 1.53 24.84
N ALA A 56 -13.97 2.79 25.30
CA ALA A 56 -12.99 3.80 24.85
C ALA A 56 -11.54 3.36 24.57
N GLN A 57 -10.91 4.05 23.61
CA GLN A 57 -9.55 3.86 23.07
C GLN A 57 -8.51 3.48 24.13
N VAL A 58 -7.85 2.32 23.96
CA VAL A 58 -6.57 2.09 24.62
C VAL A 58 -5.69 1.18 23.75
N SER A 59 -4.48 1.67 23.46
CA SER A 59 -3.31 0.80 23.39
C SER A 59 -3.29 -0.10 24.63
N GLY A 60 -3.56 -1.39 24.48
CA GLY A 60 -3.62 -2.34 25.60
C GLY A 60 -5.02 -2.75 26.06
N ASN A 61 -6.10 -2.34 25.40
CA ASN A 61 -7.38 -3.03 25.55
C ASN A 61 -7.24 -4.46 25.00
N LYS A 62 -7.15 -5.46 25.88
CA LYS A 62 -7.02 -6.88 25.49
C LYS A 62 -8.34 -7.49 25.01
N ASN A 63 -9.46 -6.81 25.22
CA ASN A 63 -10.82 -7.30 24.98
C ASN A 63 -11.51 -6.57 23.82
N LEU A 64 -10.79 -6.39 22.71
CA LEU A 64 -11.35 -5.83 21.47
C LEU A 64 -12.37 -6.81 20.86
N ARG A 65 -13.53 -6.31 20.40
CA ARG A 65 -14.54 -7.18 19.73
C ARG A 65 -13.98 -7.76 18.42
N ASN A 66 -13.19 -6.96 17.72
CA ASN A 66 -12.50 -7.33 16.49
C ASN A 66 -11.16 -8.00 16.81
N LYS A 67 -10.69 -8.86 15.92
CA LYS A 67 -9.44 -9.61 16.11
C LYS A 67 -8.50 -9.44 14.93
N VAL A 68 -7.21 -9.45 15.24
CA VAL A 68 -6.13 -9.55 14.26
C VAL A 68 -5.60 -10.98 14.27
N TYR A 69 -5.24 -11.46 13.09
CA TYR A 69 -4.48 -12.69 12.89
C TYR A 69 -3.20 -12.33 12.13
N GLU A 70 -2.04 -12.69 12.69
CA GLU A 70 -0.72 -12.50 12.09
C GLU A 70 -0.13 -13.88 11.74
N PRO A 71 -0.61 -14.54 10.67
CA PRO A 71 -0.20 -15.90 10.33
C PRO A 71 1.29 -15.95 10.00
N LYS A 72 1.95 -17.04 10.42
CA LYS A 72 3.26 -17.38 9.86
C LYS A 72 3.09 -17.93 8.44
N LYS A 73 4.22 -18.04 7.72
CA LYS A 73 4.26 -18.66 6.40
C LYS A 73 3.57 -20.04 6.41
N GLY A 74 2.55 -20.20 5.57
CA GLY A 74 1.77 -21.44 5.47
C GLY A 74 0.54 -21.53 6.39
N GLU A 75 0.33 -20.58 7.30
CA GLU A 75 -0.77 -20.61 8.30
C GLU A 75 -2.00 -19.77 7.90
N LEU A 76 -1.99 -19.18 6.70
CA LEU A 76 -3.08 -18.34 6.19
C LEU A 76 -4.44 -19.06 6.20
N ALA A 77 -4.47 -20.30 5.70
CA ALA A 77 -5.70 -21.09 5.65
C ALA A 77 -6.30 -21.30 7.06
N SER A 78 -5.46 -21.61 8.05
CA SER A 78 -5.89 -21.77 9.44
C SER A 78 -6.46 -20.47 10.01
N SER A 79 -5.88 -19.32 9.67
CA SER A 79 -6.38 -18.01 10.10
C SER A 79 -7.76 -17.69 9.51
N TYR A 80 -7.99 -18.03 8.23
CA TYR A 80 -9.32 -17.89 7.62
C TYR A 80 -10.36 -18.75 8.33
N LYS A 81 -10.03 -20.02 8.58
CA LYS A 81 -10.90 -20.98 9.26
C LYS A 81 -11.28 -20.49 10.66
N ASN A 82 -10.28 -20.06 11.44
CA ASN A 82 -10.49 -19.49 12.78
C ASN A 82 -11.38 -18.25 12.73
N ALA A 83 -11.20 -17.36 11.75
CA ALA A 83 -12.03 -16.17 11.61
C ALA A 83 -13.48 -16.52 11.21
N ILE A 84 -13.66 -17.45 10.29
CA ILE A 84 -14.99 -17.94 9.85
C ILE A 84 -15.71 -18.62 11.01
N ASP A 85 -15.05 -19.52 11.75
CA ASP A 85 -15.61 -20.24 12.89
C ASP A 85 -15.93 -19.31 14.07
N SER A 86 -15.17 -18.22 14.21
CA SER A 86 -15.44 -17.16 15.18
C SER A 86 -16.57 -16.20 14.77
N SER A 87 -17.29 -16.50 13.68
CA SER A 87 -18.42 -15.74 13.15
C SER A 87 -18.08 -14.28 12.80
N PHE A 88 -16.85 -14.01 12.36
CA PHE A 88 -16.52 -12.71 11.80
C PHE A 88 -17.19 -12.55 10.43
N ARG A 89 -18.00 -11.50 10.28
CA ARG A 89 -18.72 -11.24 9.02
C ARG A 89 -17.88 -10.40 8.06
N TYR A 90 -17.08 -9.48 8.57
CA TYR A 90 -16.20 -8.65 7.76
C TYR A 90 -14.76 -9.10 7.96
N ILE A 91 -14.14 -9.71 6.94
CA ILE A 91 -12.78 -10.21 7.02
C ILE A 91 -11.91 -9.36 6.09
N VAL A 92 -11.06 -8.51 6.66
CA VAL A 92 -10.06 -7.74 5.93
C VAL A 92 -8.84 -8.62 5.71
N LEU A 93 -8.50 -8.85 4.44
CA LEU A 93 -7.33 -9.59 4.00
C LEU A 93 -6.32 -8.58 3.46
N CYS A 94 -5.22 -8.35 4.16
CA CYS A 94 -4.27 -7.29 3.84
C CYS A 94 -3.01 -7.84 3.19
N GLY A 95 -2.92 -7.71 1.85
CA GLY A 95 -1.76 -8.11 1.06
C GLY A 95 -2.07 -9.22 0.03
N PHE A 96 -1.33 -9.24 -1.07
CA PHE A 96 -1.68 -10.07 -2.22
C PHE A 96 -1.34 -11.56 -2.05
N THR A 97 -0.53 -11.93 -1.04
CA THR A 97 -0.13 -13.34 -0.85
C THR A 97 -1.27 -14.22 -0.31
N HIS A 98 -2.41 -13.61 0.08
CA HIS A 98 -3.64 -14.30 0.46
C HIS A 98 -4.23 -15.20 -0.63
N LYS A 99 -4.05 -14.85 -1.91
CA LYS A 99 -4.76 -15.45 -3.07
C LYS A 99 -4.72 -16.98 -3.07
N ALA A 100 -3.52 -17.57 -3.09
CA ALA A 100 -3.36 -19.01 -3.24
C ALA A 100 -4.01 -19.80 -2.10
N ALA A 101 -3.81 -19.36 -0.85
CA ALA A 101 -4.41 -20.01 0.31
C ALA A 101 -5.94 -19.87 0.33
N LEU A 102 -6.46 -18.73 -0.14
CA LEU A 102 -7.91 -18.48 -0.17
C LEU A 102 -8.60 -19.37 -1.20
N TYR A 103 -7.99 -19.57 -2.37
CA TYR A 103 -8.51 -20.46 -3.43
C TYR A 103 -8.61 -21.92 -2.99
N GLY A 104 -7.77 -22.32 -2.03
CA GLY A 104 -7.71 -23.67 -1.47
C GLY A 104 -8.73 -23.97 -0.36
N LEU A 105 -9.61 -23.03 0.01
CA LEU A 105 -10.59 -23.26 1.07
C LEU A 105 -11.54 -24.44 0.76
N GLU A 106 -11.75 -25.29 1.76
CA GLU A 106 -12.58 -26.48 1.64
C GLU A 106 -14.08 -26.15 1.47
N PRO A 107 -14.87 -27.01 0.81
CA PRO A 107 -16.29 -26.77 0.56
C PRO A 107 -17.13 -26.45 1.80
N GLU A 108 -16.78 -26.99 2.98
CA GLU A 108 -17.46 -26.69 4.24
C GLU A 108 -17.31 -25.22 4.65
N TYR A 109 -16.13 -24.62 4.45
CA TYR A 109 -15.89 -23.22 4.75
C TYR A 109 -16.51 -22.32 3.70
N ILE A 110 -16.52 -22.72 2.42
CA ILE A 110 -17.29 -22.05 1.38
C ILE A 110 -18.78 -22.00 1.75
N LYS A 111 -19.34 -23.09 2.29
CA LYS A 111 -20.71 -23.13 2.78
C LYS A 111 -20.91 -22.15 3.96
N LYS A 112 -20.04 -22.19 4.97
CA LYS A 112 -20.10 -21.27 6.13
C LYS A 112 -20.03 -19.79 5.69
N ILE A 113 -19.18 -19.45 4.73
CA ILE A 113 -19.07 -18.10 4.16
C ILE A 113 -20.41 -17.65 3.57
N LYS A 114 -21.08 -18.53 2.81
CA LYS A 114 -22.38 -18.23 2.19
C LYS A 114 -23.49 -18.10 3.23
N ASP A 115 -23.60 -19.07 4.13
CA ASP A 115 -24.65 -19.14 5.15
C ASP A 115 -24.60 -17.92 6.10
N ASN A 116 -23.38 -17.47 6.44
CA ASN A 116 -23.16 -16.36 7.37
C ASN A 116 -22.95 -15.00 6.68
N ASN A 117 -23.11 -14.93 5.36
CA ASN A 117 -22.93 -13.71 4.58
C ASN A 117 -21.60 -12.99 4.88
N ILE A 118 -20.51 -13.78 4.95
CA ILE A 118 -19.16 -13.27 5.18
C ILE A 118 -18.69 -12.51 3.94
N VAL A 119 -18.10 -11.34 4.17
CA VAL A 119 -17.55 -10.45 3.16
C VAL A 119 -16.04 -10.32 3.40
N PHE A 120 -15.27 -10.60 2.36
CA PHE A 120 -13.84 -10.36 2.31
C PHE A 120 -13.56 -8.97 1.72
N ILE A 121 -12.81 -8.16 2.45
CA ILE A 121 -12.24 -6.90 1.96
C ILE A 121 -10.80 -7.21 1.57
N THR A 122 -10.51 -7.32 0.27
CA THR A 122 -9.21 -7.75 -0.26
C THR A 122 -8.35 -6.53 -0.57
N VAL A 123 -7.43 -6.21 0.33
CA VAL A 123 -6.53 -5.06 0.19
C VAL A 123 -5.31 -5.49 -0.61
N ASP A 124 -5.05 -4.76 -1.69
CA ASP A 124 -3.92 -4.92 -2.59
C ASP A 124 -3.96 -6.12 -3.55
N PHE A 125 -5.13 -6.75 -3.66
CA PHE A 125 -5.40 -7.75 -4.68
C PHE A 125 -6.88 -7.81 -5.06
N ASP A 126 -7.11 -8.17 -6.32
CA ASP A 126 -8.45 -8.34 -6.87
C ASP A 126 -8.59 -9.71 -7.53
N ILE A 127 -9.27 -10.62 -6.83
CA ILE A 127 -9.55 -11.96 -7.31
C ILE A 127 -10.48 -11.95 -8.54
N GLN A 128 -11.36 -10.96 -8.64
CA GLN A 128 -12.30 -10.86 -9.75
C GLN A 128 -11.58 -10.42 -11.02
N GLN A 129 -10.64 -9.48 -10.90
CA GLN A 129 -9.75 -9.13 -12.00
C GLN A 129 -8.98 -10.36 -12.46
N ASP A 130 -8.31 -11.08 -11.54
CA ASP A 130 -7.55 -12.29 -11.88
C ASP A 130 -8.43 -13.32 -12.63
N ALA A 131 -9.65 -13.56 -12.14
CA ALA A 131 -10.62 -14.46 -12.75
C ALA A 131 -11.02 -14.00 -14.17
N SER A 132 -11.18 -12.70 -14.38
CA SER A 132 -11.55 -12.11 -15.68
C SER A 132 -10.39 -12.12 -16.69
N THR A 133 -9.15 -12.06 -16.20
CA THR A 133 -7.92 -12.09 -17.02
C THR A 133 -7.38 -13.49 -17.25
N GLY A 134 -8.12 -14.52 -16.83
CA GLY A 134 -7.87 -15.92 -17.20
C GLY A 134 -7.17 -16.78 -16.15
N GLU A 135 -7.00 -16.33 -14.90
CA GLU A 135 -6.41 -17.15 -13.84
C GLU A 135 -7.40 -18.26 -13.40
N PRO A 136 -7.13 -19.55 -13.68
CA PRO A 136 -8.12 -20.62 -13.49
C PRO A 136 -8.51 -20.83 -12.02
N ALA A 137 -7.54 -20.70 -11.11
CA ALA A 137 -7.79 -20.87 -9.67
C ALA A 137 -8.69 -19.76 -9.13
N ALA A 138 -8.45 -18.51 -9.56
CA ALA A 138 -9.29 -17.36 -9.21
C ALA A 138 -10.71 -17.53 -9.75
N LYS A 139 -10.86 -17.93 -11.02
CA LYS A 139 -12.17 -18.19 -11.63
C LYS A 139 -12.94 -19.27 -10.87
N ALA A 140 -12.29 -20.41 -10.60
CA ALA A 140 -12.90 -21.50 -9.85
C ALA A 140 -13.33 -21.05 -8.44
N PHE A 141 -12.52 -20.20 -7.78
CA PHE A 141 -12.87 -19.66 -6.47
C PHE A 141 -14.06 -18.70 -6.52
N VAL A 142 -14.10 -17.75 -7.47
CA VAL A 142 -15.23 -16.82 -7.65
C VAL A 142 -16.53 -17.58 -7.91
N ASP A 143 -16.49 -18.58 -8.78
CA ASP A 143 -17.65 -19.43 -9.10
C ASP A 143 -18.12 -20.21 -7.85
N LYS A 144 -17.18 -20.70 -7.02
CA LYS A 144 -17.49 -21.42 -5.78
C LYS A 144 -18.03 -20.52 -4.68
N ILE A 145 -17.41 -19.38 -4.40
CA ILE A 145 -17.77 -18.49 -3.27
C ILE A 145 -19.06 -17.70 -3.56
N GLY A 146 -19.33 -17.39 -4.84
CA GLY A 146 -20.49 -16.63 -5.27
C GLY A 146 -20.35 -15.10 -5.11
N GLN A 147 -21.34 -14.37 -5.60
CA GLN A 147 -21.35 -12.89 -5.66
C GLN A 147 -21.71 -12.23 -4.33
N GLY A 148 -21.31 -10.98 -4.09
CA GLY A 148 -21.62 -10.26 -2.83
C GLY A 148 -20.79 -10.71 -1.63
N ARG A 149 -19.58 -11.24 -1.90
CA ARG A 149 -18.62 -11.73 -0.89
C ARG A 149 -17.27 -11.04 -0.99
N LEU A 150 -16.98 -10.30 -2.06
CA LEU A 150 -15.68 -9.68 -2.31
C LEU A 150 -15.80 -8.17 -2.46
N ILE A 151 -14.95 -7.44 -1.74
CA ILE A 151 -14.72 -5.99 -1.88
C ILE A 151 -13.22 -5.77 -2.13
N PRO A 152 -12.79 -5.59 -3.39
CA PRO A 152 -11.40 -5.31 -3.70
C PRO A 152 -11.01 -3.86 -3.41
N VAL A 153 -9.86 -3.67 -2.76
CA VAL A 153 -9.27 -2.36 -2.46
C VAL A 153 -7.87 -2.31 -3.08
N ILE A 154 -7.76 -1.69 -4.26
CA ILE A 154 -6.53 -1.62 -5.06
C ILE A 154 -6.04 -0.17 -5.12
N PHE A 155 -4.73 0.05 -5.11
CA PHE A 155 -4.15 1.39 -5.15
C PHE A 155 -3.28 1.60 -6.37
N ASP A 156 -3.33 2.79 -6.98
CA ASP A 156 -2.41 3.19 -8.05
C ASP A 156 -1.27 4.02 -7.47
N THR A 157 -0.29 3.34 -6.87
CA THR A 157 0.85 3.99 -6.22
C THR A 157 1.80 4.63 -7.23
N LYS A 158 1.74 4.27 -8.52
CA LYS A 158 2.56 4.90 -9.57
C LYS A 158 2.35 6.41 -9.62
N GLN A 159 1.12 6.87 -9.38
CA GLN A 159 0.75 8.29 -9.43
C GLN A 159 1.53 9.10 -8.39
N ALA A 160 1.49 8.66 -7.13
CA ALA A 160 2.22 9.32 -6.04
C ALA A 160 3.73 9.13 -6.16
N ALA A 161 4.17 7.95 -6.61
CA ALA A 161 5.56 7.66 -6.87
C ALA A 161 6.15 8.59 -7.96
N TYR A 162 5.40 8.87 -9.03
CA TYR A 162 5.79 9.83 -10.05
C TYR A 162 6.09 11.21 -9.47
N ILE A 163 5.21 11.70 -8.59
CA ILE A 163 5.41 12.99 -7.89
C ILE A 163 6.70 12.94 -7.07
N ALA A 164 6.92 11.88 -6.28
CA ALA A 164 8.12 11.73 -5.47
C ALA A 164 9.41 11.70 -6.31
N GLY A 165 9.42 10.99 -7.43
CA GLY A 165 10.56 10.91 -8.33
C GLY A 165 10.89 12.25 -8.99
N ARG A 166 9.87 12.97 -9.45
CA ARG A 166 10.03 14.30 -10.06
C ARG A 166 10.53 15.31 -9.03
N ALA A 167 9.99 15.29 -7.81
CA ALA A 167 10.45 16.12 -6.71
C ALA A 167 11.90 15.82 -6.30
N LEU A 168 12.29 14.53 -6.25
CA LEU A 168 13.66 14.15 -5.94
C LEU A 168 14.65 14.72 -6.95
N ALA A 169 14.33 14.61 -8.25
CA ALA A 169 15.21 15.07 -9.31
C ALA A 169 15.40 16.59 -9.26
N ASP A 170 14.31 17.33 -9.05
CA ASP A 170 14.34 18.77 -8.83
C ASP A 170 15.16 19.17 -7.59
N TYR A 171 14.90 18.53 -6.44
CA TYR A 171 15.67 18.75 -5.22
C TYR A 171 17.18 18.52 -5.43
N PHE A 172 17.55 17.40 -6.04
CA PHE A 172 18.94 17.09 -6.36
C PHE A 172 19.59 18.10 -7.31
N SER A 173 18.85 18.65 -8.27
CA SER A 173 19.35 19.69 -9.16
C SER A 173 19.76 20.95 -8.41
N LYS A 174 19.02 21.30 -7.35
CA LYS A 174 19.20 22.49 -6.53
C LYS A 174 20.35 22.31 -5.54
N ILE A 175 20.40 21.18 -4.82
CA ILE A 175 21.36 20.99 -3.72
C ILE A 175 22.69 20.34 -4.13
N TYR A 176 22.74 19.68 -5.29
CA TYR A 176 23.95 19.06 -5.83
C TYR A 176 24.29 19.58 -7.23
N LYS A 177 24.09 20.90 -7.43
CA LYS A 177 24.45 21.59 -8.67
C LYS A 177 25.90 21.32 -9.08
N ASP A 178 26.82 21.41 -8.11
CA ASP A 178 28.26 21.25 -8.32
C ASP A 178 28.78 19.84 -7.96
N ASN A 179 27.88 18.91 -7.60
CA ASN A 179 28.19 17.53 -7.20
C ASN A 179 27.29 16.51 -7.91
N PRO A 180 27.34 16.43 -9.26
CA PRO A 180 26.44 15.59 -10.04
C PRO A 180 26.51 14.10 -9.67
N GLU A 181 27.62 13.62 -9.12
CA GLU A 181 27.81 12.25 -8.60
C GLU A 181 26.91 11.93 -7.40
N LYS A 182 26.44 12.94 -6.67
CA LYS A 182 25.52 12.77 -5.53
C LYS A 182 24.05 12.68 -5.94
N ARG A 183 23.72 12.90 -7.22
CA ARG A 183 22.33 12.84 -7.73
C ARG A 183 21.92 11.39 -8.02
N THR A 184 21.96 10.54 -7.00
CA THR A 184 21.78 9.08 -7.13
C THR A 184 20.68 8.55 -6.22
N ILE A 185 19.87 7.64 -6.77
CA ILE A 185 18.87 6.84 -6.06
C ILE A 185 19.20 5.35 -6.18
N GLY A 186 19.14 4.60 -5.09
CA GLY A 186 19.18 3.14 -5.08
C GLY A 186 17.85 2.60 -4.57
N ALA A 187 17.21 1.70 -5.31
CA ALA A 187 15.93 1.10 -4.93
C ALA A 187 16.04 -0.43 -4.85
N PHE A 188 15.19 -1.04 -4.02
CA PHE A 188 14.96 -2.48 -4.00
C PHE A 188 13.52 -2.75 -3.51
N GLY A 189 13.02 -3.97 -3.74
CA GLY A 189 11.67 -4.37 -3.38
C GLY A 189 11.59 -5.77 -2.76
N GLY A 190 10.49 -6.04 -2.07
CA GLY A 190 10.31 -7.30 -1.33
C GLY A 190 9.97 -8.51 -2.21
N ILE A 191 8.96 -8.37 -3.07
CA ILE A 191 8.50 -9.43 -3.99
C ILE A 191 8.25 -8.80 -5.38
N PRO A 192 8.52 -9.51 -6.50
CA PRO A 192 8.24 -9.03 -7.86
C PRO A 192 6.74 -9.05 -8.16
N TRP A 193 6.01 -8.10 -7.59
CA TRP A 193 4.57 -7.94 -7.76
C TRP A 193 4.21 -6.48 -8.05
N PRO A 194 3.16 -6.18 -8.84
CA PRO A 194 2.75 -4.80 -9.12
C PRO A 194 2.63 -3.91 -7.88
N ALA A 195 2.09 -4.45 -6.78
CA ALA A 195 2.00 -3.73 -5.50
C ALA A 195 3.34 -3.20 -4.97
N VAL A 196 4.48 -3.77 -5.40
CA VAL A 196 5.85 -3.35 -5.07
C VAL A 196 6.48 -2.60 -6.25
N SER A 197 6.45 -3.17 -7.45
CA SER A 197 7.14 -2.60 -8.60
C SER A 197 6.54 -1.26 -9.06
N ASP A 198 5.26 -0.99 -8.80
CA ASP A 198 4.59 0.25 -9.19
C ASP A 198 5.14 1.48 -8.45
N PHE A 199 5.49 1.33 -7.17
CA PHE A 199 6.18 2.37 -6.39
C PHE A 199 7.52 2.76 -7.03
N ILE A 200 8.24 1.77 -7.52
CA ILE A 200 9.59 1.93 -8.10
C ILE A 200 9.46 2.51 -9.51
N ALA A 201 8.63 1.90 -10.35
CA ALA A 201 8.42 2.30 -11.73
C ALA A 201 7.86 3.72 -11.84
N GLY A 202 6.90 4.10 -10.99
CA GLY A 202 6.39 5.47 -10.95
C GLY A 202 7.47 6.48 -10.58
N THR A 203 8.30 6.18 -9.57
CA THR A 203 9.39 7.06 -9.13
C THR A 203 10.42 7.27 -10.24
N PHE A 204 10.85 6.18 -10.89
CA PHE A 204 11.78 6.30 -12.00
C PHE A 204 11.18 7.03 -13.20
N GLN A 205 9.88 6.87 -13.48
CA GLN A 205 9.21 7.65 -14.53
C GLN A 205 9.23 9.15 -14.24
N GLY A 206 8.94 9.56 -13.00
CA GLY A 206 9.02 10.96 -12.58
C GLY A 206 10.42 11.54 -12.76
N ILE A 207 11.46 10.78 -12.41
CA ILE A 207 12.87 11.15 -12.62
C ILE A 207 13.18 11.25 -14.12
N ILE A 208 12.75 10.28 -14.92
CA ILE A 208 12.99 10.24 -16.37
C ILE A 208 12.40 11.47 -17.04
N ASP A 209 11.17 11.83 -16.73
CA ASP A 209 10.52 12.98 -17.36
C ASP A 209 11.15 14.30 -16.92
N TRP A 210 11.50 14.44 -15.63
CA TRP A 210 12.24 15.60 -15.16
C TRP A 210 13.61 15.74 -15.85
N ASN A 211 14.34 14.64 -15.99
CA ASN A 211 15.64 14.59 -16.66
C ASN A 211 15.57 14.94 -18.16
N LYS A 212 14.45 14.67 -18.83
CA LYS A 212 14.24 15.06 -20.24
C LYS A 212 14.15 16.59 -20.38
N GLU A 213 13.53 17.24 -19.39
CA GLU A 213 13.38 18.69 -19.34
C GLU A 213 14.67 19.40 -18.88
N HIS A 214 15.54 18.71 -18.13
CA HIS A 214 16.77 19.27 -17.53
C HIS A 214 18.00 18.37 -17.81
N PRO A 215 18.49 18.31 -19.07
CA PRO A 215 19.52 17.37 -19.48
C PRO A 215 20.88 17.54 -18.78
N GLU A 216 21.16 18.71 -18.22
CA GLU A 216 22.37 19.07 -17.48
C GLU A 216 22.33 18.66 -16.00
N ALA A 217 21.14 18.40 -15.46
CA ALA A 217 20.91 18.21 -14.03
C ALA A 217 20.45 16.80 -13.64
N LYS A 218 20.75 15.80 -14.48
CA LYS A 218 20.18 14.45 -14.39
C LYS A 218 20.41 13.78 -13.04
N THR A 219 19.34 13.17 -12.53
CA THR A 219 19.34 12.19 -11.45
C THR A 219 19.45 10.77 -12.01
N LYS A 220 20.26 9.91 -11.39
CA LYS A 220 20.58 8.57 -11.90
C LYS A 220 20.18 7.48 -10.91
N SER A 221 19.74 6.33 -11.43
CA SER A 221 19.77 5.10 -10.65
C SER A 221 21.23 4.73 -10.35
N LEU A 222 21.51 4.29 -9.13
CA LEU A 222 22.80 3.71 -8.79
C LEU A 222 22.99 2.34 -9.45
N ASN A 223 21.91 1.57 -9.57
CA ASN A 223 21.93 0.20 -10.07
C ASN A 223 21.20 0.12 -11.43
N ASN A 224 21.78 -0.64 -12.37
CA ASN A 224 21.15 -0.91 -13.67
C ASN A 224 19.98 -1.89 -13.57
N THR A 225 19.98 -2.73 -12.52
CA THR A 225 18.91 -3.67 -12.18
C THR A 225 18.46 -3.43 -10.75
N ILE A 226 17.19 -3.70 -10.47
CA ILE A 226 16.58 -3.51 -9.16
C ILE A 226 16.27 -4.90 -8.59
N GLU A 227 16.80 -5.19 -7.41
CA GLU A 227 16.49 -6.42 -6.68
C GLU A 227 15.06 -6.31 -6.13
N LEU A 228 14.19 -7.27 -6.47
CA LEU A 228 12.78 -7.31 -6.06
C LEU A 228 12.45 -8.54 -5.22
N LYS A 229 13.42 -9.40 -4.93
CA LYS A 229 13.23 -10.69 -4.23
C LYS A 229 13.90 -10.67 -2.86
N THR A 230 13.85 -9.53 -2.16
CA THR A 230 14.43 -9.43 -0.81
C THR A 230 13.56 -10.05 0.29
N SER A 231 12.33 -10.46 -0.02
CA SER A 231 11.26 -10.70 0.97
C SER A 231 11.01 -9.43 1.80
N PHE A 232 10.19 -9.55 2.83
CA PHE A 232 9.88 -8.50 3.81
C PHE A 232 10.54 -8.77 5.17
N THR A 233 11.50 -9.70 5.20
CA THR A 233 12.08 -10.28 6.42
C THR A 233 13.44 -9.66 6.75
N SER A 234 13.55 -9.04 7.92
CA SER A 234 14.81 -8.47 8.44
C SER A 234 15.90 -9.54 8.59
N GLY A 235 17.14 -9.17 8.25
CA GLY A 235 18.32 -10.01 8.47
C GLY A 235 18.58 -11.12 7.43
N GLU A 236 17.65 -11.35 6.50
CA GLU A 236 17.86 -12.29 5.38
C GLU A 236 19.08 -11.86 4.53
N PRO A 237 19.98 -12.79 4.13
CA PRO A 237 21.20 -12.42 3.40
C PRO A 237 20.95 -11.58 2.13
N VAL A 238 19.88 -11.88 1.40
CA VAL A 238 19.47 -11.12 0.20
C VAL A 238 19.02 -9.70 0.55
N ALA A 239 18.28 -9.52 1.65
CA ALA A 239 17.85 -8.21 2.14
C ALA A 239 19.06 -7.38 2.59
N VAL A 240 19.97 -7.98 3.36
CA VAL A 240 21.22 -7.32 3.80
C VAL A 240 22.07 -6.89 2.61
N ALA A 241 22.20 -7.74 1.59
CA ALA A 241 22.94 -7.41 0.36
C ALA A 241 22.28 -6.24 -0.41
N ALA A 242 20.95 -6.27 -0.56
CA ALA A 242 20.21 -5.19 -1.22
C ALA A 242 20.34 -3.85 -0.47
N ILE A 243 20.22 -3.86 0.86
CA ILE A 243 20.42 -2.68 1.70
C ILE A 243 21.83 -2.11 1.50
N ASN A 244 22.86 -2.96 1.63
CA ASN A 244 24.26 -2.55 1.44
C ASN A 244 24.55 -2.01 0.03
N SER A 245 23.78 -2.44 -0.97
CA SER A 245 23.83 -1.90 -2.33
C SER A 245 23.24 -0.48 -2.38
N VAL A 246 22.02 -0.28 -1.88
CA VAL A 246 21.30 0.99 -2.06
C VAL A 246 21.77 2.11 -1.13
N ILE A 247 22.36 1.81 0.03
CA ILE A 247 22.91 2.84 0.93
C ILE A 247 24.16 3.54 0.37
N LYS A 248 24.72 3.04 -0.74
CA LYS A 248 25.79 3.72 -1.48
C LYS A 248 25.26 4.95 -2.23
N ALA A 249 23.98 4.97 -2.59
CA ALA A 249 23.33 6.13 -3.20
C ALA A 249 23.12 7.24 -2.17
N THR A 250 22.74 8.43 -2.64
CA THR A 250 22.30 9.51 -1.75
C THR A 250 20.89 9.27 -1.24
N ALA A 251 19.97 8.87 -2.12
CA ALA A 251 18.62 8.46 -1.76
C ALA A 251 18.52 6.92 -1.76
N SER A 252 18.15 6.32 -0.63
CA SER A 252 17.79 4.90 -0.56
C SER A 252 16.27 4.75 -0.59
N TYR A 253 15.76 3.85 -1.43
CA TYR A 253 14.33 3.65 -1.64
C TYR A 253 13.93 2.17 -1.42
N PRO A 254 13.79 1.73 -0.16
CA PRO A 254 13.35 0.39 0.20
C PRO A 254 11.82 0.26 0.04
N VAL A 255 11.35 -0.44 -0.98
CA VAL A 255 9.93 -0.79 -1.17
C VAL A 255 9.68 -2.21 -0.65
N ALA A 256 9.94 -2.40 0.64
CA ALA A 256 9.98 -3.73 1.25
C ALA A 256 9.57 -3.71 2.73
N GLY A 257 8.53 -2.95 3.06
CA GLY A 257 7.96 -2.88 4.42
C GLY A 257 8.99 -2.54 5.49
N SER A 258 9.15 -3.44 6.46
CA SER A 258 10.03 -3.25 7.63
C SER A 258 11.52 -3.05 7.28
N LEU A 259 11.97 -3.44 6.08
CA LEU A 259 13.36 -3.27 5.66
C LEU A 259 13.79 -1.79 5.51
N SER A 260 12.83 -0.86 5.53
CA SER A 260 13.10 0.58 5.69
C SER A 260 13.81 0.90 7.02
N PHE A 261 13.50 0.20 8.12
CA PHE A 261 14.17 0.34 9.41
C PHE A 261 15.61 -0.19 9.38
N ASP A 262 15.82 -1.34 8.73
CA ASP A 262 17.16 -1.89 8.55
C ASP A 262 18.03 -0.97 7.68
N THR A 263 17.45 -0.43 6.60
CA THR A 263 18.10 0.58 5.76
C THR A 263 18.48 1.82 6.57
N ALA A 264 17.57 2.32 7.41
CA ALA A 264 17.82 3.47 8.27
C ALA A 264 18.95 3.22 9.27
N LYS A 265 18.99 2.02 9.86
CA LYS A 265 20.05 1.57 10.77
C LYS A 265 21.41 1.53 10.07
N GLU A 266 21.49 0.98 8.86
CA GLU A 266 22.74 0.96 8.09
C GLU A 266 23.19 2.35 7.66
N ILE A 267 22.29 3.23 7.21
CA ILE A 267 22.61 4.64 6.91
C ILE A 267 23.19 5.34 8.14
N LYS A 268 22.59 5.13 9.32
CA LYS A 268 23.07 5.73 10.57
C LYS A 268 24.49 5.30 10.93
N LYS A 269 24.86 4.03 10.67
CA LYS A 269 26.24 3.54 10.90
C LYS A 269 27.26 4.21 9.99
N LEU A 270 26.88 4.62 8.78
CA LEU A 270 27.77 5.34 7.86
C LEU A 270 28.11 6.75 8.36
N GLY A 271 27.25 7.37 9.17
CA GLY A 271 27.44 8.73 9.68
C GLY A 271 27.36 9.83 8.62
N ASP A 272 27.02 9.49 7.38
CA ASP A 272 26.92 10.45 6.27
C ASP A 272 25.61 11.23 6.33
N LYS A 273 25.72 12.51 6.68
CA LYS A 273 24.60 13.44 6.82
C LYS A 273 23.93 13.80 5.50
N ASN A 274 24.45 13.36 4.34
CA ASN A 274 23.84 13.60 3.03
C ASN A 274 22.83 12.52 2.64
N LYS A 275 22.89 11.34 3.27
CA LYS A 275 22.03 10.20 2.94
C LYS A 275 20.64 10.36 3.54
N PHE A 276 19.63 9.89 2.82
CA PHE A 276 18.24 9.91 3.24
C PHE A 276 17.44 8.78 2.59
N ILE A 277 16.26 8.53 3.13
CA ILE A 277 15.34 7.49 2.67
C ILE A 277 14.14 8.14 1.96
N ILE A 278 13.63 7.46 0.94
CA ILE A 278 12.26 7.66 0.45
C ILE A 278 11.42 6.55 1.07
N GLY A 279 10.42 6.93 1.87
CA GLY A 279 9.54 5.97 2.54
C GLY A 279 8.40 5.49 1.65
N VAL A 280 7.67 4.48 2.12
CA VAL A 280 6.47 3.93 1.48
C VAL A 280 5.35 3.69 2.48
N ASP A 281 4.12 3.56 1.97
CA ASP A 281 2.87 3.25 2.66
C ASP A 281 2.38 4.31 3.66
N ALA A 282 3.18 4.59 4.68
CA ALA A 282 2.91 5.57 5.72
C ALA A 282 3.94 6.71 5.71
N ASP A 283 3.67 7.77 6.47
CA ASP A 283 4.63 8.87 6.61
C ASP A 283 5.74 8.41 7.56
N GLN A 284 6.76 7.78 6.98
CA GLN A 284 7.78 7.04 7.72
C GLN A 284 8.69 7.96 8.54
N LYS A 285 8.66 9.28 8.36
CA LYS A 285 9.39 10.18 9.27
C LYS A 285 8.86 10.13 10.71
N ASN A 286 7.60 9.71 10.88
CA ASN A 286 7.00 9.54 12.21
C ASN A 286 7.53 8.29 12.92
N ALA A 287 7.84 7.24 12.17
CA ALA A 287 8.34 5.97 12.71
C ALA A 287 9.89 5.93 12.77
N LEU A 288 10.56 6.50 11.76
CA LEU A 288 12.02 6.59 11.66
C LEU A 288 12.55 7.89 12.26
N LYS A 289 12.13 8.23 13.49
CA LYS A 289 12.57 9.45 14.17
C LYS A 289 14.09 9.50 14.29
N GLY A 290 14.68 10.64 13.93
CA GLY A 290 16.13 10.82 13.93
C GLY A 290 16.83 10.29 12.68
N HIS A 291 16.09 9.81 11.68
CA HIS A 291 16.59 9.55 10.33
C HIS A 291 16.05 10.58 9.34
N ARG A 292 16.83 10.83 8.27
CA ARG A 292 16.46 11.78 7.22
C ARG A 292 15.55 11.09 6.21
N ILE A 293 14.32 11.58 6.07
CA ILE A 293 13.31 11.08 5.13
C ILE A 293 12.99 12.20 4.13
N PHE A 294 13.25 11.98 2.84
CA PHE A 294 12.98 13.00 1.81
C PHE A 294 11.49 13.20 1.58
N THR A 295 10.75 12.09 1.46
CA THR A 295 9.30 12.02 1.41
C THR A 295 8.91 10.57 1.67
N SER A 296 7.62 10.28 1.79
CA SER A 296 7.10 8.92 1.73
C SER A 296 6.02 8.84 0.64
N VAL A 297 6.09 7.84 -0.22
CA VAL A 297 4.99 7.53 -1.16
C VAL A 297 3.90 6.84 -0.37
N MET A 298 2.86 7.61 -0.03
CA MET A 298 1.77 7.21 0.84
C MET A 298 0.77 6.31 0.11
N LYS A 299 0.30 5.29 0.83
CA LYS A 299 -0.79 4.40 0.46
C LYS A 299 -1.77 4.32 1.63
N LEU A 300 -2.91 4.99 1.50
CA LEU A 300 -3.83 5.20 2.63
C LEU A 300 -4.74 3.99 2.87
N ILE A 301 -4.14 2.83 3.13
CA ILE A 301 -4.82 1.56 3.44
C ILE A 301 -5.79 1.74 4.59
N GLY A 302 -5.30 2.29 5.70
CA GLY A 302 -6.15 2.55 6.86
C GLY A 302 -7.36 3.43 6.53
N GLN A 303 -7.20 4.45 5.68
CA GLN A 303 -8.34 5.29 5.28
C GLN A 303 -9.34 4.53 4.41
N ALA A 304 -8.87 3.72 3.45
CA ALA A 304 -9.72 2.92 2.58
C ALA A 304 -10.51 1.87 3.38
N VAL A 305 -9.84 1.10 4.23
CA VAL A 305 -10.46 0.09 5.11
C VAL A 305 -11.47 0.75 6.04
N TYR A 306 -11.10 1.88 6.68
CA TYR A 306 -12.00 2.63 7.55
C TYR A 306 -13.26 3.07 6.79
N ASN A 307 -13.12 3.61 5.58
CA ASN A 307 -14.23 4.10 4.79
C ASN A 307 -15.16 2.96 4.31
N VAL A 308 -14.61 1.82 3.88
CA VAL A 308 -15.41 0.64 3.53
C VAL A 308 -16.21 0.14 4.73
N LEU A 309 -15.56 -0.04 5.89
CA LEU A 309 -16.24 -0.48 7.10
C LEU A 309 -17.27 0.53 7.59
N ALA A 310 -16.95 1.83 7.54
CA ALA A 310 -17.88 2.88 7.92
C ALA A 310 -19.18 2.81 7.11
N ASP A 311 -19.08 2.63 5.79
CA ASP A 311 -20.26 2.48 4.94
C ASP A 311 -21.06 1.20 5.27
N LEU A 312 -20.38 0.07 5.45
CA LEU A 312 -21.02 -1.21 5.81
C LEU A 312 -21.83 -1.10 7.12
N TYR A 313 -21.31 -0.37 8.11
CA TYR A 313 -21.98 -0.17 9.40
C TYR A 313 -23.04 0.94 9.40
N SER A 314 -22.86 2.01 8.63
CA SER A 314 -23.67 3.25 8.76
C SER A 314 -24.68 3.52 7.64
N GLN A 315 -24.40 3.10 6.42
CA GLN A 315 -25.27 3.34 5.26
C GLN A 315 -25.96 2.06 4.77
N GLY A 316 -25.35 0.93 5.09
CA GLY A 316 -25.84 -0.37 4.69
C GLY A 316 -25.36 -0.81 3.32
N GLU A 317 -25.75 -2.04 2.99
CA GLU A 317 -25.03 -2.88 2.03
C GLU A 317 -25.03 -2.31 0.61
N ASN A 318 -26.06 -1.54 0.24
CA ASN A 318 -26.27 -1.04 -1.11
C ASN A 318 -25.82 0.43 -1.31
N SER A 319 -25.17 1.02 -0.30
CA SER A 319 -24.81 2.46 -0.28
C SER A 319 -23.34 2.69 0.06
N LEU A 320 -22.47 1.75 -0.34
CA LEU A 320 -21.03 1.89 -0.19
C LEU A 320 -20.48 2.95 -1.15
N SER A 321 -20.00 4.06 -0.61
CA SER A 321 -19.42 5.18 -1.36
C SER A 321 -18.19 4.75 -2.18
N LEU A 322 -17.36 3.89 -1.60
CA LEU A 322 -16.15 3.37 -2.26
C LEU A 322 -16.43 2.19 -3.20
N GLN A 323 -17.58 1.54 -3.07
CA GLN A 323 -17.95 0.32 -3.79
C GLN A 323 -19.42 0.38 -4.22
N PRO A 324 -19.80 1.37 -5.06
CA PRO A 324 -21.19 1.56 -5.43
C PRO A 324 -21.72 0.31 -6.13
N GLY A 325 -22.88 -0.15 -5.71
CA GLY A 325 -23.51 -1.34 -6.28
C GLY A 325 -23.02 -2.67 -5.71
N PHE A 326 -22.11 -2.70 -4.74
CA PHE A 326 -21.95 -3.91 -3.91
C PHE A 326 -23.28 -4.21 -3.21
N GLU A 327 -23.62 -5.49 -3.11
CA GLU A 327 -24.76 -5.98 -2.34
C GLU A 327 -24.39 -7.32 -1.72
N ILE A 328 -24.45 -7.42 -0.39
CA ILE A 328 -24.10 -8.66 0.30
C ILE A 328 -24.99 -9.79 -0.21
N GLY A 329 -24.35 -10.89 -0.56
CA GLY A 329 -25.05 -12.07 -1.05
C GLY A 329 -25.44 -12.04 -2.53
N LYS A 330 -25.36 -10.87 -3.20
CA LYS A 330 -25.91 -10.68 -4.55
C LYS A 330 -24.91 -10.14 -5.57
N LYS A 331 -24.10 -9.14 -5.24
CA LYS A 331 -23.19 -8.46 -6.17
C LYS A 331 -21.88 -8.09 -5.49
N ASN A 332 -20.75 -8.57 -6.02
CA ASN A 332 -19.42 -8.19 -5.54
C ASN A 332 -19.10 -6.72 -5.85
N GLY A 333 -18.12 -6.17 -5.13
CA GLY A 333 -17.63 -4.82 -5.36
C GLY A 333 -16.84 -4.75 -6.65
N GLU A 334 -16.96 -3.65 -7.37
CA GLU A 334 -16.14 -3.41 -8.57
C GLU A 334 -14.86 -2.71 -8.12
N ALA A 335 -13.69 -3.24 -8.51
CA ALA A 335 -12.42 -2.62 -8.15
C ALA A 335 -12.33 -1.21 -8.72
N LYS A 336 -12.49 -0.22 -7.85
CA LYS A 336 -12.00 1.13 -8.09
C LYS A 336 -10.54 1.18 -7.69
N VAL A 337 -9.69 1.53 -8.63
CA VAL A 337 -8.28 1.76 -8.34
C VAL A 337 -8.16 3.10 -7.61
N PHE A 338 -7.87 3.04 -6.33
CA PHE A 338 -7.70 4.17 -5.44
C PHE A 338 -6.39 4.91 -5.78
N GLY A 339 -6.53 6.02 -6.51
CA GLY A 339 -5.41 6.83 -6.99
C GLY A 339 -5.27 8.19 -6.29
N TYR A 340 -4.55 9.10 -6.94
CA TYR A 340 -4.41 10.50 -6.52
C TYR A 340 -5.65 11.27 -7.03
N GLY A 341 -6.70 11.28 -6.21
CA GLY A 341 -7.98 11.95 -6.52
C GLY A 341 -7.87 13.47 -6.68
N GLU A 342 -8.95 14.09 -7.15
CA GLU A 342 -9.04 15.55 -7.35
C GLU A 342 -9.23 16.33 -6.05
N ASN A 343 -9.63 15.63 -4.98
CA ASN A 343 -9.85 16.21 -3.66
C ASN A 343 -9.43 15.22 -2.57
N GLU A 344 -9.32 15.71 -1.34
CA GLU A 344 -8.88 14.90 -0.19
C GLU A 344 -9.76 13.66 0.06
N ALA A 345 -11.06 13.71 -0.26
CA ALA A 345 -11.97 12.58 -0.10
C ALA A 345 -11.72 11.43 -1.11
N SER A 346 -11.03 11.72 -2.21
CA SER A 346 -10.70 10.77 -3.29
C SER A 346 -9.21 10.49 -3.43
N LYS A 347 -8.36 11.10 -2.59
CA LYS A 347 -6.91 10.93 -2.59
C LYS A 347 -6.51 9.82 -1.62
N TYR A 348 -6.21 8.64 -2.17
CA TYR A 348 -5.83 7.46 -1.39
C TYR A 348 -4.36 7.07 -1.57
N VAL A 349 -3.67 7.72 -2.49
CA VAL A 349 -2.21 7.74 -2.57
C VAL A 349 -1.73 9.19 -2.60
N GLY A 350 -0.51 9.44 -2.14
CA GLY A 350 0.05 10.79 -2.12
C GLY A 350 1.51 10.80 -1.71
N VAL A 351 2.07 11.99 -1.51
CA VAL A 351 3.42 12.16 -0.99
C VAL A 351 3.36 12.85 0.36
N ALA A 352 4.14 12.36 1.33
CA ALA A 352 4.31 13.04 2.62
C ALA A 352 5.25 14.24 2.49
N THR A 353 5.15 15.20 3.41
CA THR A 353 6.15 16.27 3.53
C THR A 353 7.48 15.70 3.99
N SER A 354 8.57 16.39 3.65
CA SER A 354 9.93 16.00 4.02
C SER A 354 10.20 16.02 5.53
N GLY A 355 11.28 15.33 5.92
CA GLY A 355 11.82 15.25 7.26
C GLY A 355 13.32 14.92 7.21
N LEU A 356 14.11 15.82 6.60
CA LEU A 356 15.55 15.74 6.34
C LEU A 356 16.41 16.22 7.51
N LEU A 357 15.79 16.62 8.62
CA LEU A 357 16.45 17.00 9.88
C LEU A 357 17.38 18.22 9.77
N ASP A 358 17.26 19.01 8.70
CA ASP A 358 17.76 20.38 8.63
C ASP A 358 16.76 21.25 7.87
N SER A 359 16.51 22.46 8.39
CA SER A 359 15.43 23.32 7.93
C SER A 359 15.60 23.79 6.47
N LYS A 360 16.85 23.99 6.02
CA LYS A 360 17.11 24.49 4.67
C LYS A 360 16.83 23.42 3.63
N ASN A 361 17.33 22.20 3.82
CA ASN A 361 17.01 21.13 2.87
C ASN A 361 15.54 20.72 2.94
N ASP A 362 14.90 20.74 4.12
CA ASP A 362 13.45 20.49 4.22
C ASP A 362 12.63 21.52 3.45
N GLU A 363 12.97 22.80 3.54
CA GLU A 363 12.28 23.84 2.77
C GLU A 363 12.40 23.62 1.26
N ILE A 364 13.62 23.31 0.78
CA ILE A 364 13.87 23.04 -0.64
C ILE A 364 13.13 21.76 -1.08
N ALA A 365 13.16 20.70 -0.28
CA ALA A 365 12.50 19.43 -0.56
C ALA A 365 10.97 19.57 -0.59
N ASN A 366 10.38 20.29 0.38
CA ASN A 366 8.95 20.55 0.40
C ASN A 366 8.51 21.41 -0.79
N LYS A 367 9.29 22.42 -1.17
CA LYS A 367 9.02 23.21 -2.37
C LYS A 367 9.07 22.33 -3.63
N ALA A 368 10.05 21.44 -3.75
CA ALA A 368 10.13 20.49 -4.86
C ALA A 368 8.91 19.54 -4.91
N LEU A 369 8.44 19.07 -3.75
CA LEU A 369 7.22 18.24 -3.65
C LEU A 369 5.96 19.01 -4.06
N GLU A 370 5.83 20.28 -3.68
CA GLU A 370 4.73 21.14 -4.09
C GLU A 370 4.75 21.41 -5.61
N GLU A 371 5.92 21.73 -6.17
CA GLU A 371 6.11 21.97 -7.60
C GLU A 371 5.81 20.71 -8.43
N ALA A 372 6.29 19.54 -7.97
CA ALA A 372 6.00 18.25 -8.60
C ALA A 372 4.51 17.88 -8.52
N THR A 373 3.86 18.13 -7.39
CA THR A 373 2.41 17.92 -7.22
C THR A 373 1.60 18.77 -8.19
N LYS A 374 1.89 20.08 -8.26
CA LYS A 374 1.23 21.01 -9.20
C LYS A 374 1.45 20.58 -10.65
N TYR A 375 2.66 20.16 -10.99
CA TYR A 375 2.96 19.63 -12.33
C TYR A 375 2.12 18.40 -12.65
N TYR A 376 2.07 17.42 -11.73
CA TYR A 376 1.26 16.22 -11.89
C TYR A 376 -0.22 16.55 -12.09
N GLU A 377 -0.78 17.41 -11.25
CA GLU A 377 -2.19 17.83 -11.35
C GLU A 377 -2.48 18.53 -12.70
N SER A 378 -1.58 19.38 -13.18
CA SER A 378 -1.73 20.08 -14.47
C SER A 378 -1.67 19.16 -15.70
N LYS A 379 -1.05 17.98 -15.57
CA LYS A 379 -0.85 17.01 -16.68
C LYS A 379 -1.38 15.61 -16.35
N LYS A 380 -2.33 15.53 -15.41
CA LYS A 380 -2.75 14.28 -14.77
C LYS A 380 -3.16 13.20 -15.77
N ALA A 381 -4.00 13.54 -16.75
CA ALA A 381 -4.48 12.58 -17.75
C ALA A 381 -3.35 12.02 -18.64
N GLU A 382 -2.40 12.87 -19.05
CA GLU A 382 -1.25 12.46 -19.85
C GLU A 382 -0.33 11.53 -19.04
N ILE A 383 0.01 11.93 -17.82
CA ILE A 383 0.89 11.15 -16.94
C ILE A 383 0.25 9.80 -16.60
N GLN A 384 -1.04 9.78 -16.23
CA GLN A 384 -1.75 8.52 -15.94
C GLN A 384 -1.79 7.58 -17.14
N LYS A 385 -1.98 8.12 -18.36
CA LYS A 385 -1.90 7.33 -19.60
C LYS A 385 -0.51 6.70 -19.75
N THR A 386 0.55 7.48 -19.60
CA THR A 386 1.94 6.96 -19.66
C THR A 386 2.17 5.88 -18.60
N LEU A 387 1.81 6.13 -17.34
CA LEU A 387 2.01 5.18 -16.23
C LEU A 387 1.27 3.86 -16.43
N SER A 388 0.05 3.91 -16.97
CA SER A 388 -0.75 2.71 -17.27
C SER A 388 -0.17 1.87 -18.43
N GLY A 389 0.50 2.52 -19.40
CA GLY A 389 1.09 1.86 -20.56
C GLY A 389 2.47 1.24 -20.35
N GLN A 390 3.15 1.56 -19.23
CA GLN A 390 4.56 1.20 -19.01
C GLN A 390 4.86 -0.29 -19.18
N LEU A 391 3.98 -1.18 -18.72
CA LEU A 391 4.20 -2.62 -18.79
C LEU A 391 4.25 -3.09 -20.25
N GLU A 392 3.30 -2.64 -21.06
CA GLU A 392 3.22 -3.01 -22.47
C GLU A 392 4.37 -2.37 -23.28
N GLU A 393 4.74 -1.14 -22.94
CA GLU A 393 5.92 -0.49 -23.52
C GLU A 393 7.22 -1.26 -23.18
N ALA A 394 7.36 -1.71 -21.94
CA ALA A 394 8.52 -2.48 -21.50
C ALA A 394 8.59 -3.86 -22.17
N LYS A 395 7.45 -4.57 -22.29
CA LYS A 395 7.33 -5.81 -23.06
C LYS A 395 7.74 -5.61 -24.52
N LYS A 396 7.23 -4.54 -25.15
CA LYS A 396 7.58 -4.19 -26.53
C LYS A 396 9.06 -3.87 -26.70
N ALA A 397 9.66 -3.13 -25.77
CA ALA A 397 11.07 -2.74 -25.81
C ALA A 397 12.01 -3.92 -25.58
N LEU A 398 11.67 -4.83 -24.68
CA LEU A 398 12.48 -6.01 -24.35
C LEU A 398 12.28 -7.16 -25.33
N GLY A 399 11.11 -7.27 -25.97
CA GLY A 399 10.81 -8.31 -26.94
C GLY A 399 11.07 -9.70 -26.36
N THR A 400 11.93 -10.49 -27.02
CA THR A 400 12.32 -11.84 -26.56
C THR A 400 13.18 -11.86 -25.30
N LYS A 401 13.64 -10.70 -24.81
CA LYS A 401 14.33 -10.56 -23.52
C LYS A 401 13.37 -10.31 -22.37
N TRP A 402 12.08 -10.18 -22.63
CA TRP A 402 11.07 -10.12 -21.57
C TRP A 402 11.06 -11.47 -20.84
N PRO A 403 11.22 -11.49 -19.51
CA PRO A 403 11.32 -12.74 -18.77
C PRO A 403 9.98 -13.51 -18.83
N ASP A 404 10.05 -14.83 -18.98
CA ASP A 404 8.87 -15.72 -19.01
C ASP A 404 8.12 -15.77 -17.66
N GLN A 405 8.75 -15.30 -16.58
CA GLN A 405 8.16 -15.14 -15.25
C GLN A 405 8.58 -13.82 -14.58
N PRO A 406 7.70 -13.20 -13.77
CA PRO A 406 7.95 -11.94 -13.08
C PRO A 406 9.18 -11.90 -12.14
#